data_AF-A0A521GQB7-F1
#
_entry.id   AF-A0A521GQB7-F1
#
_cell.length_a   1.000
_cell.length_b   1.000
_cell.length_c   1.000
_cell.angle_alpha   90.00
_cell.angle_beta   90.00
_cell.angle_gamma   90.00
#
_symmetry.space_group_name_H-M   'P 1'
#
loop_
_entity.id
_entity.type
_entity.pdbx_description
1 polymer ?
#
loop_
_entity_poly.entity_id
_entity_poly.type
_entity_poly.pdbx_seq_one_letter_code
_entity_poly.pdbx_strand_id
1 'polypeptide(L)'
;MPVIRIVIVLLFLYTPLAYADADLPGGEGAADCSIVTMSFPGYTDVSKITFEFATPRPCGQFVDGSYWVVAPVTIKRMTPDFTADGDNARNGFAVDPNHYQNNFDSRAAGFSTPDQTLPITINGADKPVSIIKSSSRAICRPNCLNSAAILTVLPRIPEKYSFRPPYVMGDKPIYTVAQLDLPALPKLPVIPATPDLADLTANFNGPWIELGLPQVSPQALRPRANLNAKTESVQISNMIVSAALFSLQDIAMEKRLKVLAPLIQYGIDQYGLLQNGRMWFAQTDRNLGHKLPILIAGRMLKNAGMYHIGFTHSGIGAVLPYGKKVQNYFQEDGHTFIGNDNFALFGATYGLAGGNFGGKGAFGYDHYLLHSCDKGPSDIRDPDGYRDGGAINDHTEQLPDANGEYHCAAMPLIKTQIESGQGFGNRVMEDIARPYVATATAARMWGLEKMWNWTAFFAFTERWHSAPWNNMGRSANPYAETMRGLYYANNDDGFVKPVTLAGNKSAAPIVYKPIPGIDDNKPLPGPDGLMRQILDIMYHGGSIRDLGEFLPE
;
A
#
# COMPACT_ATOMS: atom_id res chain seq x y z
N MET A 1 7.29 60.93 30.49
CA MET A 1 6.75 59.60 30.82
C MET A 1 6.61 58.81 29.52
N PRO A 2 7.45 57.80 29.23
CA PRO A 2 7.29 57.03 28.02
C PRO A 2 6.29 55.89 28.25
N VAL A 3 5.30 55.82 27.36
CA VAL A 3 4.28 54.77 27.31
C VAL A 3 4.94 53.47 26.88
N ILE A 4 5.03 52.51 27.80
CA ILE A 4 5.46 51.14 27.51
C ILE A 4 4.35 50.48 26.69
N ARG A 5 4.58 50.30 25.39
CA ARG A 5 3.76 49.40 24.56
C ARG A 5 4.15 47.97 24.90
N ILE A 6 3.32 47.32 25.72
CA ILE A 6 3.38 45.87 25.93
C ILE A 6 2.99 45.21 24.61
N VAL A 7 3.99 44.73 23.86
CA VAL A 7 3.77 43.79 22.77
C VAL A 7 3.49 42.44 23.43
N ILE A 8 2.21 42.09 23.55
CA ILE A 8 1.81 40.72 23.87
C ILE A 8 2.16 39.88 22.64
N VAL A 9 3.34 39.27 22.66
CA VAL A 9 3.66 38.15 21.76
C VAL A 9 2.81 36.98 22.24
N LEU A 10 1.61 36.84 21.66
CA LEU A 10 0.85 35.60 21.66
C LEU A 10 1.66 34.58 20.85
N LEU A 11 2.65 33.97 21.50
CA LEU A 11 3.22 32.69 21.10
C LEU A 11 2.05 31.72 21.03
N PHE A 12 1.59 31.43 19.82
CA PHE A 12 0.69 30.31 19.54
C PHE A 12 1.40 29.01 19.95
N LEU A 13 1.28 28.66 21.24
CA LEU A 13 1.54 27.33 21.79
C LEU A 13 0.44 26.36 21.34
N TYR A 14 0.12 26.36 20.04
CA TYR A 14 -1.09 25.75 19.48
C TYR A 14 -0.77 24.47 18.70
N THR A 15 -0.07 23.53 19.32
CA THR A 15 0.08 22.18 18.76
C THR A 15 0.28 21.02 19.76
N PRO A 16 0.59 21.18 21.07
CA PRO A 16 0.73 19.99 21.92
C PRO A 16 -0.60 19.39 22.41
N LEU A 17 -1.76 20.05 22.21
CA LEU A 17 -3.04 19.59 22.77
C LEU A 17 -3.78 18.52 21.94
N ALA A 18 -3.73 18.59 20.60
CA ALA A 18 -4.65 17.81 19.78
C ALA A 18 -4.47 16.28 19.89
N TYR A 19 -3.26 15.79 20.17
CA TYR A 19 -3.00 14.36 20.34
C TYR A 19 -3.06 13.89 21.80
N ALA A 20 -2.90 14.79 22.77
CA ALA A 20 -3.15 14.48 24.18
C ALA A 20 -4.65 14.20 24.41
N ASP A 21 -5.51 14.98 23.73
CA ASP A 21 -6.97 14.82 23.79
C ASP A 21 -7.49 13.64 22.93
N ALA A 22 -6.66 13.12 22.01
CA ALA A 22 -7.01 11.98 21.17
C ALA A 22 -7.02 10.64 21.90
N ASP A 23 -6.55 10.60 23.15
CA ASP A 23 -6.41 9.37 23.94
C ASP A 23 -5.64 8.29 23.17
N LEU A 24 -4.61 8.72 22.42
CA LEU A 24 -3.74 7.81 21.70
C LEU A 24 -2.87 7.05 22.71
N PRO A 25 -2.69 5.73 22.53
CA PRO A 25 -1.73 4.97 23.31
C PRO A 25 -0.32 5.58 23.22
N GLY A 26 0.50 5.38 24.26
CA GLY A 26 1.88 5.88 24.28
C GLY A 26 2.09 7.30 24.80
N GLY A 27 1.06 7.91 25.41
CA GLY A 27 1.21 9.12 26.23
C GLY A 27 1.63 8.88 27.69
N GLU A 28 1.61 7.63 28.13
CA GLU A 28 1.90 7.21 29.51
C GLU A 28 3.41 7.19 29.81
N GLY A 29 3.78 7.28 31.10
CA GLY A 29 5.18 7.16 31.54
C GLY A 29 5.68 5.71 31.47
N ALA A 30 6.99 5.52 31.30
CA ALA A 30 7.60 4.20 31.31
C ALA A 30 7.51 3.57 32.71
N ALA A 31 6.74 2.49 32.85
CA ALA A 31 6.71 1.68 34.06
C ALA A 31 7.50 0.38 33.83
N ASP A 32 8.09 -0.15 34.89
CA ASP A 32 8.66 -1.49 34.84
C ASP A 32 7.54 -2.52 34.75
N CYS A 33 7.56 -3.34 33.71
CA CYS A 33 6.65 -4.47 33.58
C CYS A 33 7.44 -5.78 33.47
N SER A 34 6.88 -6.85 34.02
CA SER A 34 7.38 -8.22 33.83
C SER A 34 6.60 -8.98 32.75
N ILE A 35 5.48 -8.40 32.31
CA ILE A 35 4.52 -9.00 31.40
C ILE A 35 3.85 -7.89 30.61
N VAL A 36 3.69 -8.08 29.31
CA VAL A 36 2.84 -7.24 28.46
C VAL A 36 1.84 -8.12 27.73
N THR A 37 0.60 -7.66 27.63
CA THR A 37 -0.48 -8.42 26.97
C THR A 37 -1.24 -7.50 26.03
N MET A 38 -1.28 -7.90 24.76
CA MET A 38 -2.14 -7.27 23.74
C MET A 38 -3.44 -8.06 23.64
N SER A 39 -4.56 -7.35 23.68
CA SER A 39 -5.90 -7.95 23.54
C SER A 39 -6.56 -7.45 22.26
N PHE A 40 -7.14 -8.37 21.51
CA PHE A 40 -7.77 -8.12 20.22
C PHE A 40 -9.27 -8.45 20.33
N PRO A 41 -10.16 -7.45 20.26
CA PRO A 41 -11.60 -7.70 20.34
C PRO A 41 -12.08 -8.46 19.08
N GLY A 42 -13.14 -9.26 19.23
CA GLY A 42 -13.96 -9.67 18.09
C GLY A 42 -14.01 -11.16 17.74
N TYR A 43 -13.23 -12.07 18.36
CA TYR A 43 -13.36 -13.51 18.09
C TYR A 43 -13.07 -14.38 19.32
N THR A 44 -13.78 -15.51 19.44
CA THR A 44 -13.81 -16.41 20.61
C THR A 44 -12.59 -17.32 20.76
N ASP A 45 -11.69 -17.35 19.76
CA ASP A 45 -10.44 -18.10 19.80
C ASP A 45 -9.29 -17.14 20.15
N VAL A 46 -8.52 -17.44 21.21
CA VAL A 46 -7.34 -16.71 21.74
C VAL A 46 -7.24 -15.23 21.33
N SER A 47 -7.93 -14.38 22.10
CA SER A 47 -7.96 -12.92 21.92
C SER A 47 -6.78 -12.18 22.54
N LYS A 48 -5.79 -12.89 23.10
CA LYS A 48 -4.67 -12.30 23.82
C LYS A 48 -3.33 -12.88 23.38
N ILE A 49 -2.35 -12.01 23.22
CA ILE A 49 -0.95 -12.39 23.04
C ILE A 49 -0.14 -11.74 24.14
N THR A 50 0.64 -12.56 24.84
CA THR A 50 1.41 -12.13 26.00
C THR A 50 2.89 -12.38 25.77
N PHE A 51 3.73 -11.44 26.20
CA PHE A 51 5.17 -11.61 26.35
C PHE A 51 5.52 -11.53 27.83
N GLU A 52 6.19 -12.56 28.35
CA GLU A 52 6.66 -12.60 29.73
C GLU A 52 8.18 -12.43 29.77
N PHE A 53 8.65 -11.50 30.60
CA PHE A 53 10.07 -11.20 30.76
C PHE A 53 10.66 -11.94 31.97
N ALA A 54 11.93 -12.30 31.88
CA ALA A 54 12.65 -12.93 32.98
C ALA A 54 12.84 -11.98 34.17
N THR A 55 13.02 -10.69 33.88
CA THR A 55 13.15 -9.60 34.85
C THR A 55 12.26 -8.43 34.44
N PRO A 56 11.70 -7.66 35.38
CA PRO A 56 11.01 -6.41 35.05
C PRO A 56 11.88 -5.47 34.19
N ARG A 57 11.26 -4.80 33.22
CA ARG A 57 11.93 -3.83 32.34
C ARG A 57 11.02 -2.64 32.06
N PRO A 58 11.58 -1.42 31.85
CA PRO A 58 10.80 -0.29 31.39
C PRO A 58 10.11 -0.64 30.07
N CYS A 59 8.80 -0.43 30.03
CA CYS A 59 7.98 -0.72 28.86
C CYS A 59 6.83 0.28 28.74
N GLY A 60 6.17 0.25 27.58
CA GLY A 60 5.01 1.08 27.27
C GLY A 60 4.48 0.76 25.88
N GLN A 61 3.64 1.65 25.35
CA GLN A 61 3.03 1.47 24.03
C GLN A 61 3.44 2.58 23.04
N PHE A 62 3.39 2.26 21.75
CA PHE A 62 3.37 3.23 20.65
C PHE A 62 1.94 3.68 20.36
N VAL A 63 1.76 4.65 19.47
CA VAL A 63 0.43 5.20 19.11
C VAL A 63 -0.52 4.22 18.43
N ASP A 64 -0.01 3.10 17.91
CA ASP A 64 -0.81 2.00 17.36
C ASP A 64 -1.23 0.96 18.42
N GLY A 65 -0.86 1.17 19.69
CA GLY A 65 -1.11 0.25 20.79
C GLY A 65 -0.12 -0.93 20.89
N SER A 66 0.81 -1.07 19.94
CA SER A 66 1.89 -2.06 20.02
C SER A 66 2.84 -1.73 21.17
N TYR A 67 3.41 -2.76 21.81
CA TYR A 67 4.30 -2.55 22.96
C TYR A 67 5.75 -2.32 22.55
N TRP A 68 6.47 -1.57 23.38
CA TRP A 68 7.93 -1.53 23.42
C TRP A 68 8.46 -1.93 24.79
N VAL A 69 9.72 -2.39 24.83
CA VAL A 69 10.46 -2.71 26.05
C VAL A 69 11.92 -2.32 25.90
N VAL A 70 12.57 -1.85 26.96
CA VAL A 70 13.98 -1.44 26.93
C VAL A 70 14.93 -2.65 26.98
N ALA A 71 15.93 -2.62 26.11
CA ALA A 71 16.98 -3.62 25.98
C ALA A 71 18.00 -3.61 27.14
N PRO A 72 18.73 -4.73 27.36
CA PRO A 72 18.45 -6.06 26.81
C PRO A 72 17.25 -6.70 27.53
N VAL A 73 16.46 -7.51 26.83
CA VAL A 73 15.34 -8.23 27.43
C VAL A 73 15.46 -9.73 27.19
N THR A 74 15.21 -10.52 28.23
CA THR A 74 15.04 -11.97 28.11
C THR A 74 13.57 -12.29 28.19
N ILE A 75 13.01 -12.81 27.10
CA ILE A 75 11.62 -13.25 27.02
C ILE A 75 11.61 -14.73 27.39
N LYS A 76 10.97 -15.05 28.52
CA LYS A 76 10.91 -16.43 29.04
C LYS A 76 9.74 -17.23 28.48
N ARG A 77 8.66 -16.54 28.10
CA ARG A 77 7.46 -17.17 27.54
C ARG A 77 6.72 -16.19 26.63
N MET A 78 6.10 -16.72 25.58
CA MET A 78 5.12 -16.00 24.78
C MET A 78 3.86 -16.86 24.66
N THR A 79 2.69 -16.31 24.92
CA THR A 79 1.41 -17.05 24.77
C THR A 79 0.59 -16.52 23.59
N PRO A 80 -0.18 -17.37 22.88
CA PRO A 80 -0.26 -18.83 23.05
C PRO A 80 1.08 -19.51 22.73
N ASP A 81 1.39 -20.60 23.43
CA ASP A 81 2.65 -21.31 23.24
C ASP A 81 2.75 -21.83 21.78
N PHE A 82 3.97 -21.83 21.24
CA PHE A 82 4.26 -22.46 19.94
C PHE A 82 3.98 -23.96 20.04
N THR A 83 3.31 -24.52 19.04
CA THR A 83 3.02 -25.96 18.97
C THR A 83 3.50 -26.49 17.62
N ALA A 84 4.26 -27.58 17.64
CA ALA A 84 4.62 -28.33 16.44
C ALA A 84 4.32 -29.81 16.66
N ASP A 85 3.46 -30.39 15.81
CA ASP A 85 3.15 -31.82 15.77
C ASP A 85 3.34 -32.31 14.33
N GLY A 86 4.46 -33.01 14.08
CA GLY A 86 4.91 -33.32 12.72
C GLY A 86 5.05 -32.06 11.86
N ASP A 87 4.39 -32.05 10.71
CA ASP A 87 4.37 -30.91 9.76
C ASP A 87 3.40 -29.79 10.16
N ASN A 88 2.65 -29.95 11.27
CA ASN A 88 1.66 -28.97 11.73
C ASN A 88 2.26 -28.08 12.83
N ALA A 89 2.78 -26.92 12.44
CA ALA A 89 3.31 -25.92 13.34
C ALA A 89 2.38 -24.70 13.42
N ARG A 90 2.11 -24.20 14.62
CA ARG A 90 1.14 -23.12 14.89
C ARG A 90 1.62 -22.20 16.01
N ASN A 91 1.06 -20.99 16.04
CA ASN A 91 1.37 -19.97 17.04
C ASN A 91 2.87 -19.61 17.08
N GLY A 92 3.55 -19.51 15.94
CA GLY A 92 4.96 -19.14 15.93
C GLY A 92 5.21 -17.66 16.19
N PHE A 93 6.50 -17.31 16.32
CA PHE A 93 6.98 -15.94 16.31
C PHE A 93 8.12 -15.73 15.30
N ALA A 94 8.39 -14.47 14.99
CA ALA A 94 9.54 -14.05 14.20
C ALA A 94 10.23 -12.87 14.87
N VAL A 95 11.56 -12.93 14.95
CA VAL A 95 12.41 -11.79 15.34
C VAL A 95 12.94 -11.16 14.07
N ASP A 96 12.70 -9.85 13.90
CA ASP A 96 13.02 -9.06 12.71
C ASP A 96 12.81 -9.85 11.41
N PRO A 97 11.57 -10.28 11.11
CA PRO A 97 11.31 -11.07 9.91
C PRO A 97 11.75 -10.31 8.66
N ASN A 98 12.17 -11.06 7.64
CA ASN A 98 12.20 -10.54 6.28
C ASN A 98 10.78 -10.46 5.71
N HIS A 99 10.67 -9.95 4.48
CA HIS A 99 9.37 -9.73 3.82
C HIS A 99 8.72 -10.99 3.24
N TYR A 100 9.41 -12.14 3.15
CA TYR A 100 8.98 -13.29 2.35
C TYR A 100 8.69 -14.56 3.16
N GLN A 101 9.28 -14.72 4.34
CA GLN A 101 9.11 -15.91 5.17
C GLN A 101 7.91 -15.80 6.10
N ASN A 102 7.26 -16.95 6.30
CA ASN A 102 6.24 -17.16 7.31
C ASN A 102 6.81 -18.05 8.41
N ASN A 103 6.75 -17.59 9.65
CA ASN A 103 7.26 -18.32 10.81
C ASN A 103 6.13 -18.65 11.80
N PHE A 104 4.87 -18.43 11.40
CA PHE A 104 3.73 -18.35 12.31
C PHE A 104 2.84 -19.59 12.28
N ASP A 105 2.61 -20.14 11.09
CA ASP A 105 1.67 -21.24 10.87
C ASP A 105 2.04 -22.03 9.61
N SER A 106 2.30 -23.33 9.74
CA SER A 106 2.76 -24.17 8.62
C SER A 106 1.74 -24.40 7.53
N ARG A 107 0.47 -24.07 7.78
CA ARG A 107 -0.62 -24.19 6.81
C ARG A 107 -0.65 -23.02 5.82
N ALA A 108 0.13 -21.96 6.07
CA ALA A 108 0.26 -20.81 5.18
C ALA A 108 1.55 -20.91 4.33
N ALA A 109 1.47 -20.38 3.11
CA ALA A 109 2.58 -20.41 2.15
C ALA A 109 3.84 -19.71 2.66
N GLY A 110 5.00 -20.14 2.16
CA GLY A 110 6.30 -19.59 2.56
C GLY A 110 6.72 -19.96 3.98
N PHE A 111 6.12 -21.00 4.58
CA PHE A 111 6.47 -21.44 5.91
C PHE A 111 7.93 -21.92 5.97
N SER A 112 8.67 -21.36 6.90
CA SER A 112 9.99 -21.79 7.32
C SER A 112 9.91 -22.11 8.80
N THR A 113 10.55 -23.18 9.26
CA THR A 113 10.73 -23.49 10.68
C THR A 113 11.96 -22.75 11.21
N PRO A 114 11.86 -21.49 11.70
CA PRO A 114 12.99 -20.87 12.38
C PRO A 114 13.15 -21.46 13.79
N ASP A 115 14.15 -20.97 14.52
CA ASP A 115 14.25 -21.16 15.96
C ASP A 115 13.05 -20.54 16.71
N GLN A 116 12.30 -21.37 17.43
CA GLN A 116 11.18 -21.00 18.29
C GLN A 116 11.51 -21.18 19.79
N THR A 117 12.79 -21.36 20.12
CA THR A 117 13.24 -21.69 21.47
C THR A 117 13.08 -20.50 22.42
N LEU A 118 12.57 -20.78 23.62
CA LEU A 118 12.52 -19.85 24.74
C LEU A 118 13.21 -20.49 25.96
N PRO A 119 13.86 -19.70 26.84
CA PRO A 119 13.96 -18.25 26.82
C PRO A 119 14.87 -17.72 25.70
N ILE A 120 14.54 -16.54 25.17
CA ILE A 120 15.38 -15.83 24.18
C ILE A 120 15.80 -14.46 24.72
N THR A 121 17.08 -14.12 24.57
CA THR A 121 17.61 -12.81 24.92
C THR A 121 17.77 -11.95 23.67
N ILE A 122 17.14 -10.78 23.68
CA ILE A 122 17.19 -9.82 22.58
C ILE A 122 18.05 -8.63 22.99
N ASN A 123 19.22 -8.56 22.37
CA ASN A 123 20.18 -7.46 22.54
C ASN A 123 19.78 -6.31 21.61
N GLY A 124 18.76 -5.53 21.98
CA GLY A 124 18.32 -4.32 21.26
C GLY A 124 19.09 -3.05 21.68
N ALA A 125 20.36 -3.18 22.06
CA ALA A 125 21.16 -2.09 22.64
C ALA A 125 21.68 -1.10 21.58
N ASP A 126 21.95 -1.57 20.37
CA ASP A 126 22.48 -0.74 19.28
C ASP A 126 21.39 -0.27 18.31
N LYS A 127 20.37 -1.12 18.09
CA LYS A 127 19.26 -0.85 17.19
C LYS A 127 17.95 -1.48 17.70
N PRO A 128 16.79 -0.89 17.36
CA PRO A 128 15.50 -1.52 17.61
C PRO A 128 15.40 -2.92 16.99
N VAL A 129 14.77 -3.85 17.71
CA VAL A 129 14.45 -5.21 17.23
C VAL A 129 12.96 -5.45 17.40
N SER A 130 12.27 -5.87 16.34
CA SER A 130 10.85 -6.18 16.38
C SER A 130 10.63 -7.68 16.53
N ILE A 131 9.63 -8.07 17.32
CA ILE A 131 9.22 -9.45 17.52
C ILE A 131 7.75 -9.54 17.21
N ILE A 132 7.39 -10.34 16.20
CA ILE A 132 6.01 -10.61 15.84
C ILE A 132 5.64 -11.95 16.44
N LYS A 133 4.62 -11.99 17.30
CA LYS A 133 4.05 -13.23 17.83
C LYS A 133 2.65 -13.40 17.26
N SER A 134 2.29 -14.61 16.85
CA SER A 134 0.96 -14.92 16.34
C SER A 134 0.14 -15.81 17.28
N SER A 135 -1.17 -15.78 17.09
CA SER A 135 -2.07 -16.88 17.45
C SER A 135 -2.71 -17.42 16.17
N SER A 136 -2.82 -18.75 16.08
CA SER A 136 -3.38 -19.45 14.93
C SER A 136 -4.85 -19.82 15.16
N ARG A 137 -5.67 -19.71 14.12
CA ARG A 137 -7.06 -20.19 14.09
C ARG A 137 -7.12 -21.71 14.02
N ALA A 138 -8.17 -22.30 14.58
CA ALA A 138 -8.44 -23.73 14.43
C ALA A 138 -8.52 -24.13 12.95
N ILE A 139 -9.26 -23.35 12.14
CA ILE A 139 -9.42 -23.56 10.70
C ILE A 139 -8.61 -22.50 9.93
N CYS A 140 -7.62 -22.94 9.14
CA CYS A 140 -6.92 -22.06 8.21
C CYS A 140 -7.67 -21.95 6.88
N ARG A 141 -8.77 -21.18 6.87
CA ARG A 141 -9.48 -20.73 5.65
C ARG A 141 -10.23 -19.41 5.90
N PRO A 142 -10.06 -18.36 5.08
CA PRO A 142 -8.87 -18.10 4.27
C PRO A 142 -7.65 -17.69 5.12
N ASN A 143 -7.87 -17.26 6.38
CA ASN A 143 -6.82 -16.86 7.33
C ASN A 143 -6.37 -18.04 8.19
N CYS A 144 -5.06 -18.24 8.31
CA CYS A 144 -4.46 -19.12 9.31
C CYS A 144 -4.33 -18.41 10.67
N LEU A 145 -4.05 -17.10 10.68
CA LEU A 145 -3.82 -16.36 11.91
C LEU A 145 -5.12 -15.76 12.47
N ASN A 146 -5.28 -15.86 13.77
CA ASN A 146 -6.36 -15.20 14.50
C ASN A 146 -5.91 -13.80 14.88
N SER A 147 -4.84 -13.66 15.66
CA SER A 147 -4.26 -12.37 16.03
C SER A 147 -2.74 -12.37 15.86
N ALA A 148 -2.16 -11.18 15.76
CA ALA A 148 -0.72 -11.00 15.85
C ALA A 148 -0.39 -9.75 16.67
N ALA A 149 0.67 -9.83 17.45
CA ALA A 149 1.17 -8.76 18.31
C ALA A 149 2.62 -8.47 17.96
N ILE A 150 3.00 -7.19 18.07
CA ILE A 150 4.38 -6.77 17.87
C ILE A 150 4.91 -6.19 19.18
N LEU A 151 6.03 -6.74 19.63
CA LEU A 151 6.85 -6.17 20.68
C LEU A 151 8.13 -5.60 20.06
N THR A 152 8.44 -4.33 20.33
CA THR A 152 9.70 -3.72 19.88
C THR A 152 10.66 -3.55 21.05
N VAL A 153 11.82 -4.19 20.97
CA VAL A 153 12.92 -4.03 21.93
C VAL A 153 13.73 -2.81 21.51
N LEU A 154 13.88 -1.82 22.39
CA LEU A 154 14.50 -0.53 22.11
C LEU A 154 15.74 -0.28 22.98
N PRO A 155 16.73 0.48 22.48
CA PRO A 155 17.91 0.84 23.28
C PRO A 155 17.59 1.80 24.43
N ARG A 156 16.50 2.56 24.30
CA ARG A 156 16.02 3.53 25.30
C ARG A 156 14.51 3.75 25.16
N ILE A 157 13.91 4.36 26.17
CA ILE A 157 12.50 4.79 26.15
C ILE A 157 12.28 5.74 24.95
N PRO A 158 11.30 5.48 24.07
CA PRO A 158 10.99 6.38 22.97
C PRO A 158 10.26 7.63 23.47
N GLU A 159 10.21 8.68 22.64
CA GLU A 159 9.39 9.86 22.95
C GLU A 159 7.91 9.50 23.05
N LYS A 160 7.15 10.25 23.85
CA LYS A 160 5.69 10.05 23.94
C LYS A 160 5.04 10.22 22.57
N TYR A 161 3.99 9.44 22.33
CA TYR A 161 3.27 9.42 21.06
C TYR A 161 4.18 9.10 19.86
N SER A 162 5.15 8.21 20.07
CA SER A 162 5.95 7.64 18.99
C SER A 162 5.15 6.61 18.18
N PHE A 163 5.37 6.62 16.87
CA PHE A 163 5.06 5.49 15.99
C PHE A 163 6.04 4.36 16.21
N ARG A 164 5.57 3.13 16.05
CA ARG A 164 6.41 1.95 16.03
C ARG A 164 7.28 1.97 14.77
N PRO A 165 8.57 1.58 14.84
CA PRO A 165 9.36 1.38 13.62
C PRO A 165 8.79 0.21 12.78
N PRO A 166 9.15 0.09 11.49
CA PRO A 166 8.72 -1.05 10.67
C PRO A 166 9.04 -2.38 11.35
N TYR A 167 8.13 -3.35 11.28
CA TYR A 167 8.31 -4.62 12.00
C TYR A 167 9.27 -5.60 11.33
N VAL A 168 9.65 -5.37 10.08
CA VAL A 168 10.62 -6.18 9.35
C VAL A 168 12.05 -5.72 9.61
N MET A 169 13.02 -6.59 9.32
CA MET A 169 14.45 -6.25 9.36
C MET A 169 14.80 -4.99 8.53
N GLY A 170 16.01 -4.45 8.71
CA GLY A 170 16.49 -3.26 8.01
C GLY A 170 16.40 -2.00 8.87
N ASP A 171 16.17 -0.85 8.24
CA ASP A 171 16.10 0.43 8.92
C ASP A 171 14.86 0.54 9.81
N LYS A 172 15.06 1.05 11.04
CA LYS A 172 14.03 1.15 12.09
C LYS A 172 13.82 2.59 12.55
N PRO A 173 13.44 3.53 11.68
CA PRO A 173 13.19 4.91 12.08
C PRO A 173 12.01 4.97 13.05
N ILE A 174 12.11 5.82 14.07
CA ILE A 174 11.03 6.12 15.01
C ILE A 174 10.57 7.54 14.74
N TYR A 175 9.27 7.68 14.47
CA TYR A 175 8.63 8.97 14.26
C TYR A 175 7.72 9.31 15.44
N THR A 176 7.28 10.56 15.55
CA THR A 176 6.30 10.98 16.56
C THR A 176 5.11 11.69 15.93
N VAL A 177 3.97 11.71 16.63
CA VAL A 177 2.79 12.46 16.19
C VAL A 177 3.08 13.96 16.04
N ALA A 178 4.03 14.50 16.81
CA ALA A 178 4.46 15.89 16.71
C ALA A 178 5.15 16.24 15.37
N GLN A 179 5.66 15.24 14.64
CA GLN A 179 6.26 15.43 13.32
C GLN A 179 5.22 15.49 12.19
N LEU A 180 3.96 15.14 12.47
CA LEU A 180 2.91 15.12 11.45
C LEU A 180 2.55 16.54 11.01
N ASP A 181 2.40 16.72 9.69
CA ASP A 181 1.93 17.98 9.09
C ASP A 181 0.40 18.17 9.21
N LEU A 182 -0.13 18.02 10.43
CA LEU A 182 -1.57 18.12 10.70
C LEU A 182 -2.22 19.42 10.20
N PRO A 183 -1.57 20.60 10.32
CA PRO A 183 -2.14 21.85 9.79
C PRO A 183 -2.31 21.86 8.27
N ALA A 184 -1.59 21.03 7.52
CA ALA A 184 -1.69 20.93 6.07
C ALA A 184 -2.86 20.05 5.60
N LEU A 185 -3.53 19.34 6.51
CA LEU A 185 -4.71 18.56 6.15
C LEU A 185 -5.90 19.49 5.87
N PRO A 186 -6.64 19.26 4.77
CA PRO A 186 -7.85 20.01 4.50
C PRO A 186 -8.94 19.71 5.54
N LYS A 187 -9.98 20.52 5.48
CA LYS A 187 -11.21 20.43 6.28
C LYS A 187 -12.40 20.33 5.32
N LEU A 188 -12.53 19.16 4.69
CA LEU A 188 -13.59 18.90 3.73
C LEU A 188 -14.95 18.76 4.45
N PRO A 189 -16.08 19.08 3.79
CA PRO A 189 -17.39 18.90 4.40
C PRO A 189 -17.63 17.46 4.88
N VAL A 190 -18.30 17.33 6.03
CA VAL A 190 -18.86 16.06 6.48
C VAL A 190 -20.09 15.76 5.63
N ILE A 191 -20.15 14.57 5.03
CA ILE A 191 -21.25 14.16 4.14
C ILE A 191 -22.13 13.09 4.78
N PRO A 192 -23.38 12.90 4.32
CA PRO A 192 -24.26 11.86 4.86
C PRO A 192 -23.70 10.44 4.81
N ALA A 193 -22.86 10.13 3.83
CA ALA A 193 -22.22 8.82 3.69
C ALA A 193 -20.96 8.63 4.57
N THR A 194 -20.63 9.59 5.43
CA THR A 194 -19.46 9.50 6.32
C THR A 194 -19.62 8.32 7.29
N PRO A 195 -18.67 7.36 7.32
CA PRO A 195 -18.74 6.21 8.23
C PRO A 195 -18.67 6.61 9.70
N ASP A 196 -19.20 5.76 10.58
CA ASP A 196 -19.05 5.93 12.02
C ASP A 196 -17.58 5.76 12.43
N LEU A 197 -17.13 6.57 13.39
CA LEU A 197 -15.74 6.52 13.85
C LEU A 197 -15.39 5.16 14.49
N ALA A 198 -16.30 4.55 15.24
CA ALA A 198 -16.07 3.26 15.88
C ALA A 198 -15.91 2.13 14.86
N ASP A 199 -16.66 2.19 13.75
CA ASP A 199 -16.52 1.23 12.65
C ASP A 199 -15.15 1.39 11.96
N LEU A 200 -14.68 2.63 11.78
CA LEU A 200 -13.37 2.89 11.20
C LEU A 200 -12.23 2.42 12.11
N THR A 201 -12.28 2.74 13.41
CA THR A 201 -11.22 2.36 14.35
C THR A 201 -11.17 0.85 14.58
N ALA A 202 -12.31 0.16 14.53
CA ALA A 202 -12.36 -1.30 14.62
C ALA A 202 -11.59 -2.02 13.48
N ASN A 203 -11.36 -1.36 12.34
CA ASN A 203 -10.55 -1.93 11.26
C ASN A 203 -9.04 -1.94 11.59
N PHE A 204 -8.61 -1.20 12.61
CA PHE A 204 -7.21 -1.04 13.03
C PHE A 204 -6.98 -1.55 14.46
N ASN A 205 -7.54 -2.72 14.80
CA ASN A 205 -7.44 -3.32 16.14
C ASN A 205 -6.07 -3.95 16.44
N GLY A 206 -5.10 -3.85 15.53
CA GLY A 206 -3.76 -4.39 15.70
C GLY A 206 -2.94 -4.27 14.41
N PRO A 207 -1.69 -4.76 14.43
CA PRO A 207 -0.81 -4.66 13.27
C PRO A 207 -1.31 -5.52 12.10
N TRP A 208 -1.16 -5.00 10.87
CA TRP A 208 -1.50 -5.73 9.65
C TRP A 208 -0.24 -6.42 9.10
N ILE A 209 -0.24 -7.75 9.15
CA ILE A 209 0.91 -8.57 8.75
C ILE A 209 0.80 -8.92 7.26
N GLU A 210 1.75 -8.44 6.47
CA GLU A 210 1.81 -8.57 5.00
C GLU A 210 3.04 -9.40 4.56
N LEU A 211 3.47 -10.34 5.40
CA LEU A 211 4.57 -11.27 5.09
C LEU A 211 4.13 -12.38 4.12
N GLY A 212 5.09 -13.16 3.62
CA GLY A 212 4.84 -14.35 2.80
C GLY A 212 5.33 -14.21 1.36
N LEU A 213 5.13 -15.24 0.53
CA LEU A 213 5.61 -15.20 -0.85
C LEU A 213 4.90 -14.09 -1.66
N PRO A 214 5.62 -13.21 -2.38
CA PRO A 214 5.02 -12.12 -3.16
C PRO A 214 4.01 -12.60 -4.23
N GLN A 215 4.15 -13.84 -4.71
CA GLN A 215 3.27 -14.43 -5.73
C GLN A 215 2.00 -15.08 -5.14
N VAL A 216 1.88 -15.13 -3.81
CA VAL A 216 0.75 -15.71 -3.12
C VAL A 216 0.06 -14.61 -2.33
N SER A 217 -1.26 -14.68 -2.24
CA SER A 217 -2.01 -13.75 -1.41
C SER A 217 -1.48 -13.80 0.04
N PRO A 218 -1.12 -12.66 0.64
CA PRO A 218 -0.73 -12.59 2.06
C PRO A 218 -1.93 -12.85 2.99
N GLN A 219 -3.14 -13.01 2.45
CA GLN A 219 -4.38 -13.22 3.19
C GLN A 219 -4.28 -14.31 4.26
N ALA A 220 -3.58 -15.42 4.02
CA ALA A 220 -3.43 -16.47 5.02
C ALA A 220 -2.76 -15.98 6.31
N LEU A 221 -1.87 -15.00 6.21
CA LEU A 221 -1.10 -14.43 7.32
C LEU A 221 -1.67 -13.12 7.87
N ARG A 222 -2.64 -12.52 7.20
CA ARG A 222 -3.40 -11.39 7.76
C ARG A 222 -4.19 -11.87 8.98
N PRO A 223 -3.93 -11.37 10.21
CA PRO A 223 -4.63 -11.84 11.39
C PRO A 223 -6.06 -11.30 11.40
N ARG A 224 -7.04 -12.21 11.51
CA ARG A 224 -8.46 -11.85 11.41
C ARG A 224 -8.96 -10.93 12.53
N ALA A 225 -8.44 -11.03 13.74
CA ALA A 225 -8.87 -10.20 14.88
C ALA A 225 -8.21 -8.81 14.89
N ASN A 226 -7.10 -8.64 14.16
CA ASN A 226 -6.45 -7.33 14.00
C ASN A 226 -7.23 -6.41 13.04
N LEU A 227 -8.12 -7.00 12.23
CA LEU A 227 -8.90 -6.38 11.16
C LEU A 227 -10.38 -6.73 11.36
N ASN A 228 -11.28 -5.80 11.69
CA ASN A 228 -12.71 -6.11 11.80
C ASN A 228 -13.42 -6.30 10.44
N ALA A 229 -12.77 -6.90 9.45
CA ALA A 229 -13.48 -7.40 8.26
C ALA A 229 -12.80 -8.60 7.61
N LYS A 230 -13.38 -8.99 6.46
CA LYS A 230 -12.74 -9.94 5.55
C LYS A 230 -11.36 -9.39 5.16
N THR A 231 -10.39 -10.28 5.16
CA THR A 231 -8.97 -10.01 4.86
C THR A 231 -8.65 -10.07 3.36
N GLU A 232 -9.69 -10.13 2.54
CA GLU A 232 -9.66 -9.94 1.09
C GLU A 232 -9.20 -8.50 0.80
N SER A 233 -8.40 -8.31 -0.25
CA SER A 233 -7.67 -7.05 -0.43
C SER A 233 -8.56 -5.90 -0.91
N VAL A 234 -9.72 -6.21 -1.50
CA VAL A 234 -10.76 -5.22 -1.82
C VAL A 234 -11.25 -4.52 -0.56
N GLN A 235 -11.53 -5.28 0.49
CA GLN A 235 -12.02 -4.76 1.76
C GLN A 235 -10.92 -3.98 2.47
N ILE A 236 -9.68 -4.46 2.42
CA ILE A 236 -8.51 -3.75 2.95
C ILE A 236 -8.33 -2.41 2.23
N SER A 237 -8.37 -2.40 0.89
CA SER A 237 -8.31 -1.17 0.10
C SER A 237 -9.43 -0.21 0.47
N ASN A 238 -10.66 -0.71 0.67
CA ASN A 238 -11.79 0.11 1.09
C ASN A 238 -11.62 0.68 2.50
N MET A 239 -11.07 -0.09 3.46
CA MET A 239 -10.76 0.42 4.81
C MET A 239 -9.75 1.56 4.76
N ILE A 240 -8.66 1.37 4.00
CA ILE A 240 -7.60 2.35 3.82
C ILE A 240 -8.17 3.63 3.20
N VAL A 241 -8.97 3.49 2.14
CA VAL A 241 -9.63 4.61 1.46
C VAL A 241 -10.58 5.34 2.41
N SER A 242 -11.41 4.63 3.15
CA SER A 242 -12.35 5.24 4.09
C SER A 242 -11.63 5.99 5.21
N ALA A 243 -10.57 5.42 5.79
CA ALA A 243 -9.74 6.10 6.78
C ALA A 243 -9.03 7.35 6.19
N ALA A 244 -8.49 7.21 4.98
CA ALA A 244 -7.85 8.31 4.26
C ALA A 244 -8.83 9.46 4.02
N LEU A 245 -10.01 9.20 3.50
CA LEU A 245 -11.03 10.22 3.22
C LEU A 245 -11.60 10.85 4.50
N PHE A 246 -11.89 10.04 5.52
CA PHE A 246 -12.39 10.52 6.82
C PHE A 246 -11.40 11.51 7.45
N SER A 247 -10.10 11.22 7.37
CA SER A 247 -9.07 12.08 7.92
C SER A 247 -8.92 13.43 7.21
N LEU A 248 -9.59 13.66 6.07
CA LEU A 248 -9.62 14.95 5.36
C LEU A 248 -10.84 15.81 5.73
N GLN A 249 -11.82 15.27 6.47
CA GLN A 249 -13.05 15.99 6.78
C GLN A 249 -12.87 17.00 7.92
N ASP A 250 -13.78 17.99 7.99
CA ASP A 250 -13.89 18.97 9.06
C ASP A 250 -14.51 18.35 10.32
N ILE A 251 -13.80 17.34 10.80
CA ILE A 251 -14.06 16.65 12.06
C ILE A 251 -12.95 17.09 13.02
N ALA A 252 -13.27 17.11 14.31
CA ALA A 252 -12.31 17.43 15.35
C ALA A 252 -11.04 16.57 15.23
N MET A 253 -9.86 17.19 15.36
CA MET A 253 -8.58 16.58 15.01
C MET A 253 -8.30 15.32 15.84
N GLU A 254 -8.72 15.32 17.10
CA GLU A 254 -8.59 14.19 18.01
C GLU A 254 -9.32 12.93 17.49
N LYS A 255 -10.45 13.10 16.80
CA LYS A 255 -11.17 11.99 16.13
C LYS A 255 -10.48 11.56 14.84
N ARG A 256 -9.96 12.51 14.07
CA ARG A 256 -9.22 12.23 12.83
C ARG A 256 -7.94 11.44 13.13
N LEU A 257 -7.25 11.77 14.22
CA LEU A 257 -6.03 11.08 14.64
C LEU A 257 -6.26 9.61 15.01
N LYS A 258 -7.45 9.25 15.52
CA LYS A 258 -7.80 7.85 15.82
C LYS A 258 -7.80 6.93 14.60
N VAL A 259 -7.95 7.47 13.38
CA VAL A 259 -7.86 6.69 12.12
C VAL A 259 -6.59 7.02 11.34
N LEU A 260 -6.10 8.26 11.42
CA LEU A 260 -4.92 8.69 10.68
C LEU A 260 -3.64 8.08 11.26
N ALA A 261 -3.49 8.00 12.58
CA ALA A 261 -2.31 7.41 13.21
C ALA A 261 -2.10 5.94 12.81
N PRO A 262 -3.09 5.02 12.94
CA PRO A 262 -2.91 3.65 12.50
C PRO A 262 -2.73 3.51 10.97
N LEU A 263 -3.35 4.39 10.16
CA LEU A 263 -3.10 4.44 8.71
C LEU A 263 -1.65 4.81 8.37
N ILE A 264 -1.08 5.80 9.07
CA ILE A 264 0.33 6.19 8.94
C ILE A 264 1.24 5.06 9.42
N GLN A 265 0.91 4.40 10.54
CA GLN A 265 1.65 3.25 11.03
C GLN A 265 1.70 2.12 9.99
N TYR A 266 0.57 1.84 9.34
CA TYR A 266 0.51 0.88 8.24
C TYR A 266 1.40 1.30 7.07
N GLY A 267 1.40 2.59 6.69
CA GLY A 267 2.31 3.14 5.68
C GLY A 267 3.79 2.98 6.02
N ILE A 268 4.17 3.18 7.29
CA ILE A 268 5.54 2.94 7.79
C ILE A 268 5.92 1.46 7.61
N ASP A 269 5.03 0.53 7.99
CA ASP A 269 5.28 -0.90 7.85
C ASP A 269 5.40 -1.33 6.39
N GLN A 270 4.50 -0.85 5.52
CA GLN A 270 4.54 -1.15 4.08
C GLN A 270 5.80 -0.59 3.44
N TYR A 271 6.25 0.60 3.83
CA TYR A 271 7.51 1.15 3.33
C TYR A 271 8.71 0.31 3.78
N GLY A 272 8.75 -0.14 5.04
CA GLY A 272 9.80 -1.06 5.50
C GLY A 272 9.81 -2.37 4.71
N LEU A 273 8.64 -2.94 4.41
CA LEU A 273 8.52 -4.10 3.52
C LEU A 273 9.08 -3.81 2.13
N LEU A 274 8.70 -2.69 1.53
CA LEU A 274 9.16 -2.25 0.20
C LEU A 274 10.69 -2.11 0.16
N GLN A 275 11.28 -1.47 1.17
CA GLN A 275 12.74 -1.31 1.30
C GLN A 275 13.46 -2.67 1.42
N ASN A 276 12.79 -3.69 1.93
CA ASN A 276 13.32 -5.04 1.99
C ASN A 276 13.06 -5.87 0.72
N GLY A 277 12.52 -5.28 -0.35
CA GLY A 277 12.29 -5.94 -1.63
C GLY A 277 10.88 -6.51 -1.81
N ARG A 278 9.93 -6.20 -0.91
CA ARG A 278 8.54 -6.59 -1.09
C ARG A 278 7.97 -5.97 -2.36
N MET A 279 7.21 -6.77 -3.09
CA MET A 279 6.37 -6.33 -4.20
C MET A 279 4.96 -6.88 -3.98
N TRP A 280 3.97 -6.12 -4.45
CA TRP A 280 2.57 -6.47 -4.47
C TRP A 280 2.14 -6.55 -5.93
N PHE A 281 2.53 -7.65 -6.58
CA PHE A 281 2.26 -7.83 -8.00
C PHE A 281 0.77 -7.72 -8.31
N ALA A 282 0.47 -7.22 -9.51
CA ALA A 282 -0.86 -7.29 -10.09
C ALA A 282 -1.34 -8.74 -10.17
N GLN A 283 -2.20 -9.12 -9.23
CA GLN A 283 -2.76 -10.46 -9.10
C GLN A 283 -4.21 -10.37 -8.71
N THR A 284 -5.11 -10.43 -9.69
CA THR A 284 -6.56 -10.34 -9.47
C THR A 284 -6.89 -9.30 -8.38
N ASP A 285 -7.48 -9.71 -7.27
CA ASP A 285 -7.91 -8.95 -6.09
C ASP A 285 -6.98 -9.11 -4.86
N ARG A 286 -5.76 -9.65 -5.01
CA ARG A 286 -4.94 -10.17 -3.88
C ARG A 286 -3.94 -9.20 -3.27
N ASN A 287 -3.60 -8.11 -3.96
CA ASN A 287 -2.48 -7.24 -3.59
C ASN A 287 -2.84 -5.74 -3.61
N LEU A 288 -4.12 -5.39 -3.56
CA LEU A 288 -4.61 -4.00 -3.44
C LEU A 288 -4.31 -3.38 -2.08
N GLY A 289 -4.11 -2.06 -2.06
CA GLY A 289 -4.15 -1.23 -0.86
C GLY A 289 -2.79 -0.78 -0.32
N HIS A 290 -1.69 -1.00 -1.03
CA HIS A 290 -0.36 -0.84 -0.42
C HIS A 290 0.31 0.50 -0.76
N LYS A 291 0.03 1.06 -1.95
CA LYS A 291 0.70 2.29 -2.42
C LYS A 291 0.20 3.56 -1.71
N LEU A 292 -1.13 3.71 -1.61
CA LEU A 292 -1.77 4.87 -0.97
C LEU A 292 -1.29 5.15 0.47
N PRO A 293 -1.24 4.18 1.40
CA PRO A 293 -0.82 4.46 2.78
C PRO A 293 0.65 4.87 2.88
N ILE A 294 1.55 4.36 2.03
CA ILE A 294 2.95 4.79 2.01
C ILE A 294 3.04 6.27 1.59
N LEU A 295 2.33 6.66 0.53
CA LEU A 295 2.33 8.05 0.06
C LEU A 295 1.71 9.01 1.10
N ILE A 296 0.64 8.59 1.79
CA ILE A 296 0.05 9.36 2.91
C ILE A 296 1.05 9.51 4.05
N ALA A 297 1.71 8.42 4.48
CA ALA A 297 2.73 8.48 5.52
C ALA A 297 3.89 9.41 5.12
N GLY A 298 4.37 9.30 3.88
CA GLY A 298 5.42 10.17 3.35
C GLY A 298 5.05 11.64 3.33
N ARG A 299 3.82 11.98 2.93
CA ARG A 299 3.32 13.35 2.96
C ARG A 299 3.26 13.88 4.40
N MET A 300 2.65 13.12 5.30
CA MET A 300 2.40 13.56 6.68
C MET A 300 3.69 13.68 7.51
N LEU A 301 4.62 12.75 7.32
CA LEU A 301 5.92 12.72 8.02
C LEU A 301 6.98 13.57 7.32
N LYS A 302 6.66 14.19 6.18
CA LYS A 302 7.61 14.90 5.30
C LYS A 302 8.80 14.01 4.93
N ASN A 303 8.56 12.70 4.79
CA ASN A 303 9.58 11.72 4.44
C ASN A 303 9.64 11.57 2.91
N ALA A 304 10.73 12.07 2.31
CA ALA A 304 10.90 12.05 0.86
C ALA A 304 10.97 10.63 0.28
N GLY A 305 11.56 9.67 0.99
CA GLY A 305 11.67 8.28 0.53
C GLY A 305 10.30 7.61 0.36
N MET A 306 9.41 7.80 1.33
CA MET A 306 8.02 7.34 1.28
C MET A 306 7.18 8.15 0.27
N TYR A 307 7.36 9.48 0.22
CA TYR A 307 6.53 10.35 -0.62
C TYR A 307 6.79 10.18 -2.13
N HIS A 308 7.99 9.73 -2.51
CA HIS A 308 8.39 9.56 -3.91
C HIS A 308 8.38 8.10 -4.40
N ILE A 309 7.72 7.17 -3.71
CA ILE A 309 7.69 5.75 -4.13
C ILE A 309 7.10 5.54 -5.52
N GLY A 310 6.21 6.41 -6.01
CA GLY A 310 5.70 6.32 -7.38
C GLY A 310 6.79 6.55 -8.45
N PHE A 311 7.87 7.25 -8.11
CA PHE A 311 9.02 7.47 -8.99
C PHE A 311 10.12 6.43 -8.77
N THR A 312 10.47 6.15 -7.51
CA THR A 312 11.58 5.23 -7.18
C THR A 312 11.21 3.76 -7.35
N HIS A 313 9.92 3.44 -7.27
CA HIS A 313 9.36 2.10 -7.42
C HIS A 313 8.21 2.12 -8.43
N SER A 314 8.40 2.87 -9.52
CA SER A 314 7.39 3.00 -10.57
C SER A 314 7.15 1.64 -11.23
N GLY A 315 5.91 1.37 -11.66
CA GLY A 315 5.60 0.26 -12.57
C GLY A 315 6.29 0.39 -13.93
N ILE A 316 6.95 1.53 -14.23
CA ILE A 316 7.75 1.74 -15.44
C ILE A 316 9.14 1.15 -15.21
N GLY A 317 9.23 -0.18 -15.14
CA GLY A 317 10.49 -0.83 -15.48
C GLY A 317 10.73 -0.62 -16.98
N ALA A 318 11.66 0.25 -17.35
CA ALA A 318 12.08 0.43 -18.73
C ALA A 318 12.50 -0.93 -19.34
N VAL A 319 11.67 -1.53 -20.20
CA VAL A 319 11.71 -1.49 -21.68
C VAL A 319 10.66 -2.49 -22.19
N LEU A 320 9.63 -1.99 -22.85
CA LEU A 320 8.81 -2.78 -23.78
C LEU A 320 9.48 -2.77 -25.16
N PRO A 321 8.95 -3.55 -26.11
CA PRO A 321 9.62 -4.69 -26.72
C PRO A 321 10.94 -4.36 -27.44
N TYR A 322 12.08 -4.56 -26.76
CA TYR A 322 13.35 -5.12 -27.27
C TYR A 322 14.17 -5.72 -26.11
N GLY A 323 13.49 -6.35 -25.13
CA GLY A 323 14.13 -7.22 -24.12
C GLY A 323 14.49 -6.62 -22.75
N LYS A 324 13.60 -5.90 -22.04
CA LYS A 324 13.77 -5.73 -20.57
C LYS A 324 12.49 -5.90 -19.74
N LYS A 325 12.72 -6.02 -18.43
CA LYS A 325 11.79 -6.42 -17.37
C LYS A 325 10.95 -5.22 -16.91
N VAL A 326 9.62 -5.34 -16.98
CA VAL A 326 8.70 -4.45 -16.27
C VAL A 326 8.63 -4.93 -14.81
N GLN A 327 9.02 -4.10 -13.84
CA GLN A 327 8.93 -4.46 -12.43
C GLN A 327 7.72 -3.77 -11.81
N ASN A 328 6.59 -4.48 -11.74
CA ASN A 328 5.37 -3.99 -11.09
C ASN A 328 5.50 -4.17 -9.58
N TYR A 329 5.81 -3.08 -8.87
CA TYR A 329 5.89 -3.08 -7.39
C TYR A 329 4.53 -3.04 -6.72
N PHE A 330 3.56 -2.38 -7.34
CA PHE A 330 2.22 -2.17 -6.80
C PHE A 330 1.16 -2.66 -7.76
N GLN A 331 0.15 -3.35 -7.24
CA GLN A 331 -0.93 -3.90 -8.04
C GLN A 331 -1.70 -2.78 -8.73
N GLU A 332 -1.87 -1.64 -8.06
CA GLU A 332 -2.56 -0.46 -8.60
C GLU A 332 -1.93 0.09 -9.88
N ASP A 333 -0.64 -0.17 -10.11
CA ASP A 333 0.07 0.24 -11.33
C ASP A 333 0.14 -0.89 -12.37
N GLY A 334 -0.09 -2.14 -11.98
CA GLY A 334 0.19 -3.30 -12.82
C GLY A 334 -0.97 -3.80 -13.69
N HIS A 335 -2.19 -3.28 -13.51
CA HIS A 335 -3.36 -3.67 -14.31
C HIS A 335 -3.81 -2.59 -15.31
N THR A 336 -3.20 -1.41 -15.31
CA THR A 336 -3.63 -0.27 -16.13
C THR A 336 -2.49 0.25 -17.00
N PHE A 337 -2.77 0.59 -18.25
CA PHE A 337 -1.76 1.13 -19.18
C PHE A 337 -2.38 2.13 -20.17
N ILE A 338 -1.55 2.90 -20.87
CA ILE A 338 -1.99 3.77 -21.97
C ILE A 338 -1.72 3.04 -23.28
N GLY A 339 -2.77 2.81 -24.08
CA GLY A 339 -2.68 2.24 -25.42
C GLY A 339 -2.25 3.27 -26.48
N ASN A 340 -2.06 2.79 -27.71
CA ASN A 340 -1.54 3.60 -28.83
C ASN A 340 -2.36 4.85 -29.15
N ASP A 341 -3.67 4.81 -28.94
CA ASP A 341 -4.58 5.93 -29.15
C ASP A 341 -4.71 6.84 -27.92
N ASN A 342 -3.73 6.79 -27.01
CA ASN A 342 -3.75 7.49 -25.73
C ASN A 342 -4.96 7.09 -24.84
N PHE A 343 -5.55 5.94 -25.14
CA PHE A 343 -6.68 5.39 -24.41
C PHE A 343 -6.17 4.63 -23.19
N ALA A 344 -6.69 4.94 -22.01
CA ALA A 344 -6.35 4.17 -20.81
C ALA A 344 -7.05 2.81 -20.90
N LEU A 345 -6.32 1.73 -20.69
CA LEU A 345 -6.78 0.35 -20.84
C LEU A 345 -6.56 -0.43 -19.54
N PHE A 346 -7.28 -1.54 -19.40
CA PHE A 346 -7.05 -2.50 -18.33
C PHE A 346 -6.68 -3.86 -18.90
N GLY A 347 -5.68 -4.49 -18.30
CA GLY A 347 -5.27 -5.86 -18.62
C GLY A 347 -4.29 -6.39 -17.59
N ALA A 348 -4.29 -7.71 -17.36
CA ALA A 348 -3.37 -8.33 -16.43
C ALA A 348 -2.08 -8.76 -17.14
N THR A 349 -0.94 -8.25 -16.66
CA THR A 349 0.37 -8.76 -17.11
C THR A 349 0.77 -9.96 -16.26
N TYR A 350 0.28 -11.16 -16.57
CA TYR A 350 0.79 -12.38 -15.94
C TYR A 350 1.96 -12.97 -16.74
N GLY A 351 3.04 -12.20 -16.92
CA GLY A 351 4.19 -12.62 -17.72
C GLY A 351 5.56 -12.59 -17.03
N LEU A 352 5.68 -12.09 -15.78
CA LEU A 352 7.01 -11.79 -15.20
C LEU A 352 7.27 -12.40 -13.82
N ALA A 353 6.30 -13.11 -13.22
CA ALA A 353 6.61 -13.99 -12.10
C ALA A 353 7.25 -15.27 -12.69
N GLY A 354 8.57 -15.40 -12.59
CA GLY A 354 9.34 -16.61 -12.93
C GLY A 354 9.02 -17.84 -12.06
N GLY A 355 7.76 -18.00 -11.66
CA GLY A 355 7.25 -19.19 -11.02
C GLY A 355 6.98 -20.23 -12.10
N ASN A 356 7.85 -21.22 -12.16
CA ASN A 356 7.63 -22.47 -12.87
C ASN A 356 6.50 -23.22 -12.15
N PHE A 357 5.26 -22.71 -12.20
CA PHE A 357 4.09 -23.48 -11.82
C PHE A 357 3.88 -24.51 -12.93
N GLY A 358 4.57 -25.63 -12.78
CA GLY A 358 4.48 -26.81 -13.63
C GLY A 358 3.04 -27.29 -13.70
N GLY A 359 2.34 -26.82 -14.71
CA GLY A 359 0.95 -27.14 -14.97
C GLY A 359 0.50 -26.32 -16.16
N LYS A 360 0.60 -26.92 -17.35
CA LYS A 360 -0.17 -26.45 -18.50
C LYS A 360 -1.65 -26.42 -18.07
N GLY A 361 -2.20 -25.25 -17.74
CA GLY A 361 -3.65 -25.10 -17.55
C GLY A 361 -4.19 -24.37 -16.31
N ALA A 362 -3.44 -23.55 -15.57
CA ALA A 362 -4.07 -22.69 -14.56
C ALA A 362 -3.60 -21.23 -14.70
N PHE A 363 -4.55 -20.36 -15.08
CA PHE A 363 -4.46 -18.90 -15.26
C PHE A 363 -3.91 -18.38 -16.60
N GLY A 364 -4.03 -19.18 -17.67
CA GLY A 364 -3.61 -18.83 -19.03
C GLY A 364 -4.68 -18.15 -19.90
N TYR A 365 -5.20 -16.99 -19.50
CA TYR A 365 -6.15 -16.24 -20.35
C TYR A 365 -5.53 -15.01 -21.05
N ASP A 366 -4.48 -14.39 -20.49
CA ASP A 366 -3.73 -13.35 -21.20
C ASP A 366 -2.67 -13.93 -22.15
N HIS A 367 -2.12 -15.12 -21.85
CA HIS A 367 -1.06 -15.75 -22.64
C HIS A 367 -1.51 -16.28 -24.01
N TYR A 368 -2.79 -16.57 -24.22
CA TYR A 368 -3.28 -17.09 -25.50
C TYR A 368 -3.57 -16.00 -26.55
N LEU A 369 -3.75 -14.74 -26.13
CA LEU A 369 -3.79 -13.62 -27.07
C LEU A 369 -2.39 -13.19 -27.51
N LEU A 370 -1.37 -13.51 -26.70
CA LEU A 370 0.03 -13.09 -26.89
C LEU A 370 0.81 -13.91 -27.94
N HIS A 371 0.36 -15.10 -28.35
CA HIS A 371 1.18 -15.99 -29.19
C HIS A 371 0.57 -16.52 -30.49
N SER A 372 -0.75 -16.55 -30.66
CA SER A 372 -1.35 -17.16 -31.86
C SER A 372 -1.91 -16.19 -32.89
N CYS A 373 -2.05 -14.90 -32.59
CA CYS A 373 -2.82 -13.98 -33.45
C CYS A 373 -2.02 -12.86 -34.14
N ASP A 374 -0.76 -12.60 -33.78
CA ASP A 374 0.02 -11.51 -34.39
C ASP A 374 1.42 -11.95 -34.85
N LYS A 375 1.63 -11.96 -36.17
CA LYS A 375 2.96 -12.02 -36.81
C LYS A 375 3.42 -10.63 -37.29
N GLY A 376 3.08 -9.56 -36.54
CA GLY A 376 3.42 -8.17 -36.86
C GLY A 376 4.08 -7.41 -35.69
N PRO A 377 4.72 -6.24 -35.93
CA PRO A 377 5.47 -5.47 -34.93
C PRO A 377 4.58 -4.68 -33.94
N SER A 378 3.37 -5.18 -33.65
CA SER A 378 2.36 -4.54 -32.81
C SER A 378 2.65 -4.78 -31.33
N ASP A 379 2.31 -3.82 -30.47
CA ASP A 379 2.26 -4.03 -29.02
C ASP A 379 1.28 -5.18 -28.71
N ILE A 380 1.83 -6.28 -28.21
CA ILE A 380 1.17 -7.57 -27.97
C ILE A 380 -0.03 -7.51 -27.00
N ARG A 381 -0.33 -6.36 -26.38
CA ARG A 381 -1.32 -6.23 -25.29
C ARG A 381 -2.70 -5.75 -25.72
N ASP A 382 -2.81 -5.12 -26.89
CA ASP A 382 -4.04 -4.68 -27.54
C ASP A 382 -3.60 -3.83 -28.76
N PRO A 383 -3.37 -4.44 -29.94
CA PRO A 383 -2.72 -3.74 -31.06
C PRO A 383 -3.53 -2.53 -31.56
N ASP A 384 -4.84 -2.51 -31.30
CA ASP A 384 -5.76 -1.46 -31.76
C ASP A 384 -6.10 -0.43 -30.66
N GLY A 385 -5.82 -0.70 -29.38
CA GLY A 385 -6.10 0.23 -28.27
C GLY A 385 -7.56 0.29 -27.81
N TYR A 386 -8.38 -0.72 -28.15
CA TYR A 386 -9.81 -0.80 -27.87
C TYR A 386 -10.25 -2.09 -27.14
N ARG A 387 -9.38 -2.77 -26.40
CA ARG A 387 -9.71 -4.02 -25.69
C ARG A 387 -9.31 -3.95 -24.22
N ASP A 388 -10.32 -3.92 -23.37
CA ASP A 388 -10.18 -4.14 -21.94
C ASP A 388 -10.22 -5.66 -21.68
N GLY A 389 -9.21 -6.19 -20.99
CA GLY A 389 -9.06 -7.63 -20.77
C GLY A 389 -10.30 -8.29 -20.15
N GLY A 390 -10.73 -9.42 -20.71
CA GLY A 390 -11.85 -10.19 -20.23
C GLY A 390 -11.78 -11.62 -20.76
N ALA A 391 -12.27 -12.59 -19.98
CA ALA A 391 -12.40 -13.95 -20.46
C ALA A 391 -13.41 -13.97 -21.61
N ILE A 392 -13.05 -14.56 -22.75
CA ILE A 392 -14.02 -15.26 -23.57
C ILE A 392 -14.48 -16.41 -22.69
N ASN A 393 -15.77 -16.47 -22.39
CA ASN A 393 -16.38 -17.44 -21.50
C ASN A 393 -15.88 -18.87 -21.80
N ASP A 394 -15.56 -19.64 -20.76
CA ASP A 394 -15.30 -21.08 -20.88
C ASP A 394 -16.40 -21.73 -21.75
N HIS A 395 -15.97 -22.35 -22.86
CA HIS A 395 -16.71 -23.27 -23.73
C HIS A 395 -17.58 -22.77 -24.90
N THR A 396 -17.64 -21.49 -25.27
CA THR A 396 -18.30 -21.14 -26.55
C THR A 396 -17.40 -20.38 -27.51
N GLU A 397 -17.09 -21.08 -28.61
CA GLU A 397 -16.54 -20.59 -29.89
C GLU A 397 -15.02 -20.38 -30.00
N GLN A 398 -14.26 -21.44 -29.69
CA GLN A 398 -13.20 -21.88 -30.61
C GLN A 398 -13.72 -23.10 -31.38
N LEU A 399 -14.71 -22.91 -32.25
CA LEU A 399 -15.01 -23.93 -33.25
C LEU A 399 -14.00 -23.76 -34.38
N PRO A 400 -13.22 -24.79 -34.74
CA PRO A 400 -12.43 -24.72 -35.96
C PRO A 400 -13.38 -24.46 -37.13
N ASP A 401 -12.94 -23.70 -38.12
CA ASP A 401 -13.68 -23.62 -39.36
C ASP A 401 -13.77 -25.01 -40.03
N ALA A 402 -14.49 -25.10 -41.15
CA ALA A 402 -14.65 -26.35 -41.89
C ALA A 402 -13.31 -26.98 -42.37
N ASN A 403 -12.18 -26.27 -42.23
CA ASN A 403 -10.84 -26.72 -42.61
C ASN A 403 -9.95 -27.09 -41.41
N GLY A 404 -10.42 -26.96 -40.17
CA GLY A 404 -9.62 -27.27 -38.99
C GLY A 404 -8.73 -26.12 -38.51
N GLU A 405 -8.88 -24.90 -39.03
CA GLU A 405 -8.11 -23.73 -38.58
C GLU A 405 -8.81 -23.03 -37.40
N TYR A 406 -8.03 -22.73 -36.35
CA TYR A 406 -8.48 -21.97 -35.19
C TYR A 406 -8.42 -20.48 -35.52
N HIS A 407 -9.56 -19.87 -35.84
CA HIS A 407 -9.65 -18.42 -36.00
C HIS A 407 -9.69 -17.76 -34.62
N CYS A 408 -8.91 -16.70 -34.44
CA CYS A 408 -9.04 -15.84 -33.26
C CYS A 408 -10.44 -15.23 -33.28
N ALA A 409 -11.38 -15.80 -32.51
CA ALA A 409 -12.66 -15.15 -32.28
C ALA A 409 -12.35 -13.77 -31.74
N ALA A 410 -12.59 -12.74 -32.56
CA ALA A 410 -12.31 -11.37 -32.19
C ALA A 410 -13.08 -11.09 -30.90
N MET A 411 -12.38 -10.78 -29.81
CA MET A 411 -13.05 -10.06 -28.72
C MET A 411 -13.75 -8.88 -29.39
N PRO A 412 -15.08 -8.73 -29.24
CA PRO A 412 -15.75 -7.61 -29.87
C PRO A 412 -15.08 -6.34 -29.36
N LEU A 413 -14.73 -5.45 -30.29
CA LEU A 413 -14.10 -4.16 -29.97
C LEU A 413 -14.92 -3.51 -28.85
N ILE A 414 -14.28 -2.76 -27.94
CA ILE A 414 -15.00 -1.93 -26.94
C ILE A 414 -16.16 -1.20 -27.62
N LYS A 415 -15.93 -0.66 -28.83
CA LYS A 415 -16.95 -0.03 -29.66
C LYS A 415 -18.16 -0.94 -29.98
N THR A 416 -17.93 -2.17 -30.43
CA THR A 416 -18.99 -3.14 -30.76
C THR A 416 -19.76 -3.58 -29.51
N GLN A 417 -19.09 -3.73 -28.37
CA GLN A 417 -19.71 -4.07 -27.09
C GLN A 417 -20.57 -2.93 -26.54
N ILE A 418 -20.08 -1.69 -26.65
CA ILE A 418 -20.81 -0.45 -26.36
C ILE A 418 -22.06 -0.37 -27.24
N GLU A 419 -21.92 -0.59 -28.54
CA GLU A 419 -23.00 -0.54 -29.52
C GLU A 419 -24.02 -1.67 -29.29
N SER A 420 -23.60 -2.84 -28.80
CA SER A 420 -24.48 -3.97 -28.51
C SER A 420 -25.13 -3.93 -27.11
N GLY A 421 -24.77 -2.96 -26.26
CA GLY A 421 -25.25 -2.89 -24.87
C GLY A 421 -24.82 -4.09 -24.00
N GLN A 422 -23.79 -4.83 -24.42
CA GLN A 422 -23.26 -5.94 -23.62
C GLN A 422 -22.41 -5.34 -22.51
N GLY A 423 -22.82 -5.55 -21.25
CA GLY A 423 -22.07 -5.07 -20.11
C GLY A 423 -20.63 -5.58 -20.10
N PHE A 424 -19.71 -4.71 -19.71
CA PHE A 424 -18.33 -5.09 -19.44
C PHE A 424 -18.28 -6.02 -18.23
N GLY A 425 -17.54 -7.13 -18.30
CA GLY A 425 -16.80 -7.62 -17.14
C GLY A 425 -16.93 -9.12 -16.81
N ASN A 426 -15.77 -9.78 -16.73
CA ASN A 426 -15.61 -10.95 -15.87
C ASN A 426 -15.54 -10.46 -14.41
N ARG A 427 -15.89 -11.31 -13.44
CA ARG A 427 -15.83 -11.03 -11.98
C ARG A 427 -14.51 -10.38 -11.54
N VAL A 428 -13.40 -10.74 -12.20
CA VAL A 428 -12.05 -10.19 -11.97
C VAL A 428 -12.00 -8.67 -12.19
N MET A 429 -12.67 -8.14 -13.21
CA MET A 429 -12.71 -6.69 -13.46
C MET A 429 -13.51 -5.95 -12.39
N GLU A 430 -14.64 -6.54 -11.97
CA GLU A 430 -15.48 -5.97 -10.91
C GLU A 430 -14.70 -5.82 -9.60
N ASP A 431 -13.99 -6.88 -9.21
CA ASP A 431 -13.25 -6.93 -7.94
C ASP A 431 -12.02 -6.01 -7.92
N ILE A 432 -11.61 -5.42 -9.05
CA ILE A 432 -10.38 -4.60 -9.14
C ILE A 432 -10.68 -3.16 -9.53
N ALA A 433 -11.46 -2.96 -10.59
CA ALA A 433 -11.73 -1.63 -11.13
C ALA A 433 -12.56 -0.77 -10.16
N ARG A 434 -13.52 -1.37 -9.45
CA ARG A 434 -14.36 -0.66 -8.47
C ARG A 434 -13.55 -0.15 -7.27
N PRO A 435 -12.64 -0.93 -6.65
CA PRO A 435 -11.69 -0.42 -5.65
C PRO A 435 -10.71 0.63 -6.18
N TYR A 436 -10.29 0.53 -7.44
CA TYR A 436 -9.40 1.53 -8.04
C TYR A 436 -10.03 2.91 -8.10
N VAL A 437 -11.31 3.03 -8.45
CA VAL A 437 -12.01 4.32 -8.44
C VAL A 437 -11.99 4.95 -7.04
N ALA A 438 -12.24 4.17 -6.01
CA ALA A 438 -12.20 4.64 -4.62
C ALA A 438 -10.79 5.09 -4.22
N THR A 439 -9.78 4.32 -4.61
CA THR A 439 -8.35 4.59 -4.34
C THR A 439 -7.85 5.83 -5.07
N ALA A 440 -8.18 5.99 -6.36
CA ALA A 440 -7.85 7.16 -7.16
C ALA A 440 -8.50 8.43 -6.60
N THR A 441 -9.76 8.31 -6.16
CA THR A 441 -10.48 9.42 -5.50
C THR A 441 -9.74 9.85 -4.23
N ALA A 442 -9.39 8.92 -3.34
CA ALA A 442 -8.64 9.26 -2.14
C ALA A 442 -7.27 9.87 -2.46
N ALA A 443 -6.52 9.28 -3.41
CA ALA A 443 -5.22 9.81 -3.83
C ALA A 443 -5.34 11.25 -4.34
N ARG A 444 -6.37 11.58 -5.13
CA ARG A 444 -6.62 12.94 -5.61
C ARG A 444 -6.98 13.92 -4.51
N MET A 445 -7.89 13.55 -3.61
CA MET A 445 -8.29 14.41 -2.50
C MET A 445 -7.13 14.66 -1.51
N TRP A 446 -6.19 13.72 -1.42
CA TRP A 446 -4.93 13.89 -0.69
C TRP A 446 -3.84 14.64 -1.48
N GLY A 447 -4.09 15.04 -2.72
CA GLY A 447 -3.10 15.70 -3.59
C GLY A 447 -1.91 14.82 -3.92
N LEU A 448 -2.12 13.51 -4.09
CA LEU A 448 -1.08 12.50 -4.31
C LEU A 448 -0.99 12.04 -5.77
N GLU A 449 -1.88 12.46 -6.68
CA GLU A 449 -1.90 12.00 -8.09
C GLU A 449 -0.53 12.17 -8.77
N LYS A 450 0.13 13.32 -8.60
CA LYS A 450 1.48 13.55 -9.14
C LYS A 450 2.51 12.59 -8.54
N MET A 451 2.47 12.36 -7.23
CA MET A 451 3.42 11.49 -6.54
C MET A 451 3.15 10.00 -6.74
N TRP A 452 1.92 9.66 -7.13
CA TRP A 452 1.56 8.33 -7.56
C TRP A 452 2.27 7.96 -8.86
N ASN A 453 2.49 8.93 -9.76
CA ASN A 453 3.30 8.78 -10.98
C ASN A 453 2.85 7.60 -11.87
N TRP A 454 1.54 7.45 -12.06
CA TRP A 454 0.97 6.45 -12.98
C TRP A 454 -0.34 6.95 -13.59
N THR A 455 -0.24 7.75 -14.65
CA THR A 455 -1.40 8.39 -15.30
C THR A 455 -2.43 7.39 -15.81
N ALA A 456 -2.00 6.19 -16.24
CA ALA A 456 -2.89 5.16 -16.72
C ALA A 456 -3.92 4.72 -15.67
N PHE A 457 -3.55 4.63 -14.40
CA PHE A 457 -4.47 4.27 -13.32
C PHE A 457 -5.57 5.31 -13.18
N PHE A 458 -5.21 6.59 -13.11
CA PHE A 458 -6.18 7.66 -12.98
C PHE A 458 -7.08 7.78 -14.21
N ALA A 459 -6.51 7.77 -15.42
CA ALA A 459 -7.28 7.84 -16.66
C ALA A 459 -8.22 6.63 -16.83
N PHE A 460 -7.77 5.43 -16.44
CA PHE A 460 -8.63 4.23 -16.41
C PHE A 460 -9.81 4.41 -15.46
N THR A 461 -9.57 4.88 -14.23
CA THR A 461 -10.65 5.06 -13.24
C THR A 461 -11.68 6.10 -13.67
N GLU A 462 -11.27 7.15 -14.36
CA GLU A 462 -12.19 8.14 -14.94
C GLU A 462 -13.08 7.52 -16.02
N ARG A 463 -12.47 6.77 -16.93
CA ARG A 463 -13.19 6.08 -18.00
C ARG A 463 -14.16 5.06 -17.41
N TRP A 464 -13.72 4.22 -16.46
CA TRP A 464 -14.56 3.22 -15.80
C TRP A 464 -15.78 3.85 -15.11
N HIS A 465 -15.57 4.96 -14.40
CA HIS A 465 -16.62 5.65 -13.65
C HIS A 465 -17.65 6.36 -14.54
N SER A 466 -17.19 6.94 -15.66
CA SER A 466 -18.01 7.73 -16.59
C SER A 466 -18.66 6.90 -17.70
N ALA A 467 -18.22 5.67 -17.92
CA ALA A 467 -18.72 4.78 -18.96
C ALA A 467 -20.25 4.53 -18.82
N PRO A 468 -21.09 4.98 -19.78
CA PRO A 468 -22.53 4.77 -19.72
C PRO A 468 -22.93 3.29 -19.85
N TRP A 469 -22.04 2.46 -20.39
CA TRP A 469 -22.20 1.01 -20.50
C TRP A 469 -21.76 0.25 -19.24
N ASN A 470 -21.23 0.93 -18.22
CA ASN A 470 -20.85 0.26 -16.98
C ASN A 470 -22.10 -0.04 -16.13
N ASN A 471 -22.56 -1.28 -16.21
CA ASN A 471 -23.65 -1.82 -15.41
C ASN A 471 -23.17 -2.55 -14.13
N MET A 472 -21.87 -2.61 -13.87
CA MET A 472 -21.24 -3.33 -12.74
C MET A 472 -21.08 -2.48 -11.48
N GLY A 473 -21.50 -1.22 -11.53
CA GLY A 473 -21.33 -0.26 -10.44
C GLY A 473 -20.03 0.54 -10.58
N ARG A 474 -20.11 1.79 -10.13
CA ARG A 474 -19.07 2.80 -10.36
C ARG A 474 -17.93 2.77 -9.35
N SER A 475 -18.21 2.30 -8.14
CA SER A 475 -17.26 2.20 -7.03
C SER A 475 -17.65 1.03 -6.11
N ALA A 476 -16.66 0.48 -5.40
CA ALA A 476 -16.89 -0.53 -4.35
C ALA A 476 -17.19 0.11 -2.99
N ASN A 477 -17.06 1.43 -2.87
CA ASN A 477 -17.15 2.18 -1.64
C ASN A 477 -18.13 3.37 -1.82
N PRO A 478 -19.35 3.29 -1.28
CA PRO A 478 -20.36 4.36 -1.38
C PRO A 478 -19.90 5.69 -0.76
N TYR A 479 -19.10 5.63 0.30
CA TYR A 479 -18.52 6.82 0.92
C TYR A 479 -17.53 7.50 -0.05
N ALA A 480 -16.62 6.72 -0.65
CA ALA A 480 -15.70 7.24 -1.66
C ALA A 480 -16.43 7.78 -2.90
N GLU A 481 -17.52 7.14 -3.32
CA GLU A 481 -18.37 7.61 -4.43
C GLU A 481 -18.97 8.99 -4.14
N THR A 482 -19.47 9.20 -2.93
CA THR A 482 -20.04 10.49 -2.54
C THR A 482 -18.95 11.57 -2.41
N MET A 483 -17.79 11.21 -1.84
CA MET A 483 -16.62 12.10 -1.76
C MET A 483 -16.08 12.46 -3.15
N ARG A 484 -16.14 11.54 -4.11
CA ARG A 484 -15.80 11.80 -5.52
C ARG A 484 -16.71 12.88 -6.10
N GLY A 485 -18.02 12.79 -5.87
CA GLY A 485 -18.97 13.82 -6.28
C GLY A 485 -18.59 15.22 -5.75
N LEU A 486 -18.17 15.30 -4.48
CA LEU A 486 -17.65 16.55 -3.90
C LEU A 486 -16.36 17.04 -4.58
N TYR A 487 -15.44 16.14 -4.90
CA TYR A 487 -14.19 16.49 -5.57
C TYR A 487 -14.45 17.16 -6.92
N TYR A 488 -15.36 16.61 -7.74
CA TYR A 488 -15.67 17.18 -9.06
C TYR A 488 -16.60 18.39 -9.01
N ALA A 489 -17.43 18.53 -7.98
CA ALA A 489 -18.28 19.71 -7.83
C ALA A 489 -17.48 20.97 -7.45
N ASN A 490 -16.31 20.81 -6.83
CA ASN A 490 -15.50 21.93 -6.32
C ASN A 490 -14.21 22.18 -7.12
N ASN A 491 -13.85 21.30 -8.05
CA ASN A 491 -12.77 21.55 -9.00
C ASN A 491 -13.38 22.06 -10.31
N ASP A 492 -13.34 23.38 -10.50
CA ASP A 492 -13.70 24.06 -11.77
C ASP A 492 -12.75 23.69 -12.94
N ASP A 493 -11.70 22.92 -12.65
CA ASP A 493 -10.80 22.35 -13.66
C ASP A 493 -11.53 21.23 -14.40
N GLY A 494 -12.22 21.58 -15.49
CA GLY A 494 -13.00 20.73 -16.39
C GLY A 494 -12.29 19.54 -17.05
N PHE A 495 -11.54 18.75 -16.31
CA PHE A 495 -11.11 17.40 -16.67
C PHE A 495 -12.18 16.40 -16.25
N VAL A 496 -13.30 16.38 -17.00
CA VAL A 496 -13.74 15.25 -17.83
C VAL A 496 -14.75 15.79 -18.88
N LYS A 497 -14.26 16.34 -19.99
CA LYS A 497 -14.70 15.77 -21.27
C LYS A 497 -13.77 14.58 -21.52
N PRO A 498 -14.25 13.46 -22.10
CA PRO A 498 -13.36 12.38 -22.50
C PRO A 498 -12.23 13.01 -23.31
N VAL A 499 -11.01 12.96 -22.79
CA VAL A 499 -9.87 13.55 -23.47
C VAL A 499 -9.65 12.69 -24.71
N THR A 500 -10.17 13.15 -25.84
CA THR A 500 -9.50 12.88 -27.10
C THR A 500 -8.17 13.59 -26.95
N LEU A 501 -7.10 12.86 -26.64
CA LEU A 501 -5.74 13.38 -26.61
C LEU A 501 -5.33 13.68 -28.05
N ALA A 502 -5.96 14.70 -28.64
CA ALA A 502 -5.61 15.23 -29.94
C ALA A 502 -4.29 16.00 -29.78
N GLY A 503 -3.20 15.40 -30.26
CA GLY A 503 -2.02 16.16 -30.67
C GLY A 503 -0.70 15.93 -29.93
N ASN A 504 -0.57 14.98 -29.00
CA ASN A 504 0.73 14.71 -28.37
C ASN A 504 1.51 13.61 -29.09
N LYS A 505 2.04 13.93 -30.27
CA LYS A 505 3.30 13.31 -30.70
C LYS A 505 4.40 13.96 -29.88
N SER A 506 5.06 13.18 -29.02
CA SER A 506 6.15 13.60 -28.11
C SER A 506 5.80 14.80 -27.21
N ALA A 507 5.28 14.53 -26.00
CA ALA A 507 5.27 15.56 -24.96
C ALA A 507 6.72 15.88 -24.56
N ALA A 508 7.18 17.09 -24.88
CA ALA A 508 8.40 17.65 -24.30
C ALA A 508 8.26 17.73 -22.76
N PRO A 509 9.36 17.63 -21.99
CA PRO A 509 9.31 17.68 -20.53
C PRO A 509 8.68 19.01 -20.08
N ILE A 510 7.66 18.90 -19.22
CA ILE A 510 7.03 20.06 -18.59
C ILE A 510 8.06 20.62 -17.59
N VAL A 511 8.65 21.77 -17.92
CA VAL A 511 9.49 22.54 -17.01
C VAL A 511 8.59 23.22 -15.97
N TYR A 512 8.66 22.79 -14.71
CA TYR A 512 7.86 23.35 -13.62
C TYR A 512 8.57 24.52 -12.95
N LYS A 513 7.79 25.53 -12.52
CA LYS A 513 8.28 26.63 -11.69
C LYS A 513 8.54 26.14 -10.24
N PRO A 514 9.64 26.57 -9.60
CA PRO A 514 9.98 26.17 -8.23
C PRO A 514 8.90 26.52 -7.20
N ILE A 515 8.77 25.68 -6.18
CA ILE A 515 7.97 25.95 -4.98
C ILE A 515 8.71 26.99 -4.13
N PRO A 516 8.08 28.09 -3.69
CA PRO A 516 8.74 29.08 -2.83
C PRO A 516 9.29 28.43 -1.55
N GLY A 517 10.61 28.44 -1.38
CA GLY A 517 11.30 27.93 -0.18
C GLY A 517 11.99 26.57 -0.33
N ILE A 518 11.88 25.91 -1.49
CA ILE A 518 12.71 24.73 -1.83
C ILE A 518 13.68 25.17 -2.93
N ASP A 519 14.98 25.15 -2.62
CA ASP A 519 16.03 25.42 -3.60
C ASP A 519 16.37 24.11 -4.31
N ASP A 520 15.69 23.85 -5.43
CA ASP A 520 15.86 22.65 -6.26
C ASP A 520 17.29 22.50 -6.82
N ASN A 521 18.14 23.53 -6.70
CA ASN A 521 19.52 23.54 -7.18
C ASN A 521 20.57 23.22 -6.11
N LYS A 522 20.16 22.91 -4.87
CA LYS A 522 21.11 22.51 -3.82
C LYS A 522 21.25 20.99 -3.73
N PRO A 523 22.47 20.44 -3.88
CA PRO A 523 22.71 19.02 -3.63
C PRO A 523 22.42 18.69 -2.16
N LEU A 524 21.64 17.63 -1.93
CA LEU A 524 21.54 17.01 -0.61
C LEU A 524 22.85 16.27 -0.32
N PRO A 525 23.44 16.41 0.88
CA PRO A 525 24.72 15.77 1.19
C PRO A 525 24.52 14.26 1.33
N GLY A 526 25.13 13.48 0.43
CA GLY A 526 25.17 12.02 0.49
C GLY A 526 25.49 11.36 -0.86
N PRO A 527 25.93 10.09 -0.86
CA PRO A 527 26.29 9.34 -2.07
C PRO A 527 25.15 9.24 -3.11
N ASP A 528 23.90 9.47 -2.71
CA ASP A 528 22.72 9.51 -3.57
C ASP A 528 22.65 10.73 -4.49
N GLY A 529 23.38 11.82 -4.16
CA GLY A 529 23.39 13.06 -4.95
C GLY A 529 24.02 12.88 -6.33
N LEU A 530 25.10 12.08 -6.42
CA LEU A 530 25.77 11.79 -7.68
C LEU A 530 24.90 10.92 -8.60
N MET A 531 24.20 9.94 -8.02
CA MET A 531 23.31 9.07 -8.79
C MET A 531 22.10 9.85 -9.33
N ARG A 532 21.64 10.86 -8.59
CA ARG A 532 20.56 11.75 -9.04
C ARG A 532 21.02 12.71 -10.15
N GLN A 533 22.24 13.24 -10.08
CA GLN A 533 22.83 14.05 -11.16
C GLN A 533 23.04 13.25 -12.45
N ILE A 534 23.50 12.00 -12.33
CA ILE A 534 23.64 11.09 -13.47
C ILE A 534 22.26 10.82 -14.11
N LEU A 535 21.24 10.57 -13.29
CA LEU A 535 19.88 10.37 -13.77
C LEU A 535 19.31 11.63 -14.44
N ASP A 536 19.61 12.83 -13.94
CA ASP A 536 19.10 14.09 -14.47
C ASP A 536 19.73 14.45 -15.83
N ILE A 537 21.04 14.23 -16.00
CA ILE A 537 21.76 14.39 -17.29
C ILE A 537 21.21 13.40 -18.32
N MET A 538 20.98 12.15 -17.93
CA MET A 538 20.39 11.14 -18.80
C MET A 538 18.94 11.46 -19.18
N TYR A 539 18.17 12.06 -18.27
CA TYR A 539 16.77 12.43 -18.50
C TYR A 539 16.61 13.61 -19.48
N HIS A 540 17.62 14.48 -19.57
CA HIS A 540 17.64 15.63 -20.48
C HIS A 540 18.41 15.38 -21.79
N GLY A 541 18.77 14.13 -22.07
CA GLY A 541 19.42 13.73 -23.33
C GLY A 541 20.93 14.00 -23.41
N GLY A 542 21.58 14.32 -22.28
CA GLY A 542 23.03 14.44 -22.20
C GLY A 542 23.73 13.09 -22.26
N SER A 543 24.96 13.09 -22.76
CA SER A 543 25.81 11.89 -22.81
C SER A 543 26.76 11.84 -21.62
N ILE A 544 27.31 10.66 -21.31
CA ILE A 544 28.36 10.51 -20.27
C ILE A 544 29.59 11.40 -20.53
N ARG A 545 29.81 11.88 -21.76
CA ARG A 545 30.90 12.82 -22.08
C ARG A 545 30.70 14.23 -21.51
N ASP A 546 29.47 14.59 -21.13
CA ASP A 546 29.13 15.91 -20.59
C ASP A 546 29.48 16.03 -19.08
N LEU A 547 30.01 14.96 -18.47
CA LEU A 547 30.52 14.92 -17.09
C LEU A 547 31.96 15.47 -16.95
N GLY A 548 32.59 15.88 -18.06
CA GLY A 548 34.03 16.19 -18.14
C GLY A 548 34.54 17.37 -17.30
N GLU A 549 33.67 18.15 -16.65
CA GLU A 549 34.07 19.29 -15.79
C GLU A 549 33.91 19.03 -14.29
N PHE A 550 33.39 17.87 -13.86
CA PHE A 550 33.03 17.61 -12.45
C PHE A 550 33.77 16.45 -11.76
N LEU A 551 34.77 15.86 -12.42
CA LEU A 551 35.68 14.90 -11.79
C LEU A 551 37.07 15.54 -11.65
N PRO A 552 37.58 15.80 -10.44
CA PRO A 552 39.02 15.77 -10.24
C PRO A 552 39.48 14.32 -10.37
N GLU A 553 40.54 14.10 -11.16
CA GLU A 553 41.22 12.84 -11.53
C GLU A 553 40.69 11.51 -10.97
#